data_AF-A0A0B5HIW0-F1
#
_entry.id   AF-A0A0B5HIW0-F1
#
_cell.length_a   1.000
_cell.length_b   1.000
_cell.length_c   1.000
_cell.angle_alpha   90.00
_cell.angle_beta   90.00
_cell.angle_gamma   90.00
#
_symmetry.space_group_name_H-M   'P 1'
#
loop_
_entity.id
_entity.type
_entity.pdbx_description
1 polymer ?
#
loop_
_entity_poly.entity_id
_entity_poly.type
_entity_poly.pdbx_seq_one_letter_code
_entity_poly.pdbx_strand_id
1 'polypeptide(L)'
;MFGGDSDRNSIAKAFSKITGDVAKLSEELNRLKQDHSKLLEENMALKKQISANSFSFDREMIGSIVKETLKHAPSSNSLMKKFNKKRKSILTVRISNLAMHQNLTLPEIKEIVVDQEALCSKATFYRYVDRMKSRGMLDFVKINEMDIVVKA
;
A
#
# COMPACT_ATOMS: atom_id res chain seq x y z
N MET A 1 -7.20 40.42 -59.18
CA MET A 1 -7.69 39.10 -58.73
C MET A 1 -6.51 38.16 -58.53
N PHE A 2 -5.87 38.10 -57.35
CA PHE A 2 -4.79 37.13 -57.07
C PHE A 2 -4.68 36.78 -55.58
N GLY A 3 -5.82 36.51 -54.92
CA GLY A 3 -5.85 36.06 -53.51
C GLY A 3 -6.01 34.54 -53.33
N GLY A 4 -6.56 33.84 -54.33
CA GLY A 4 -7.01 32.44 -54.18
C GLY A 4 -5.89 31.39 -54.10
N ASP A 5 -4.73 31.63 -54.70
CA ASP A 5 -3.64 30.65 -54.73
C ASP A 5 -2.82 30.62 -53.43
N SER A 6 -2.71 31.76 -52.74
CA SER A 6 -2.04 31.85 -51.43
C SER A 6 -2.83 31.11 -50.36
N ASP A 7 -4.16 31.27 -50.36
CA ASP A 7 -5.05 30.60 -49.40
C ASP A 7 -5.15 29.09 -49.68
N ARG A 8 -5.17 28.65 -50.94
CA ARG A 8 -5.10 27.22 -51.27
C ARG A 8 -3.83 26.56 -50.75
N ASN A 9 -2.69 27.25 -50.86
CA ASN A 9 -1.41 26.70 -50.46
C ASN A 9 -1.26 26.65 -48.92
N SER A 10 -1.81 27.64 -48.21
CA SER A 10 -1.84 27.64 -46.74
C SER A 10 -2.75 26.54 -46.18
N ILE A 11 -3.92 26.33 -46.80
CA ILE A 11 -4.86 25.26 -46.46
C ILE A 11 -4.24 23.88 -46.72
N ALA A 12 -3.57 23.68 -47.86
CA ALA A 12 -2.88 22.42 -48.16
C ALA A 12 -1.78 22.08 -47.14
N LYS A 13 -1.00 23.08 -46.69
CA LYS A 13 -0.01 22.89 -45.63
C LYS A 13 -0.65 22.54 -44.28
N ALA A 14 -1.77 23.18 -43.94
CA ALA A 14 -2.50 22.87 -42.70
C ALA A 14 -3.05 21.43 -42.73
N PHE A 15 -3.65 20.99 -43.83
CA PHE A 15 -4.13 19.61 -43.98
C PHE A 15 -3.00 18.58 -43.94
N SER A 16 -1.86 18.87 -44.57
CA SER A 16 -0.67 18.01 -44.51
C SER A 16 -0.14 17.87 -43.08
N LYS A 17 -0.16 18.97 -42.30
CA LYS A 17 0.22 18.93 -40.88
C LYS A 17 -0.78 18.13 -40.04
N ILE A 18 -2.08 18.35 -40.24
CA ILE A 18 -3.15 17.61 -39.53
C ILE A 18 -3.05 16.12 -39.83
N THR A 19 -2.85 15.72 -41.09
CA THR A 19 -2.68 14.30 -41.44
C THR A 19 -1.44 13.69 -40.80
N GLY A 20 -0.33 14.43 -40.73
CA GLY A 20 0.86 14.00 -40.00
C GLY A 20 0.63 13.84 -38.49
N ASP A 21 -0.09 14.77 -37.88
CA ASP A 21 -0.41 14.73 -36.44
C ASP A 21 -1.39 13.59 -36.12
N VAL A 22 -2.39 13.36 -36.98
CA VAL A 22 -3.33 12.22 -36.86
C VAL A 22 -2.59 10.88 -36.98
N ALA A 23 -1.62 10.77 -37.88
CA ALA A 23 -0.81 9.57 -38.01
C ALA A 23 0.01 9.30 -36.74
N LYS A 24 0.65 10.33 -36.18
CA LYS A 24 1.40 10.23 -34.91
C LYS A 24 0.51 9.85 -33.73
N LEU A 25 -0.64 10.50 -33.59
CA LEU A 25 -1.61 10.19 -32.55
C LEU A 25 -2.12 8.75 -32.67
N SER A 26 -2.36 8.27 -33.89
CA SER A 26 -2.75 6.87 -34.11
C SER A 26 -1.65 5.89 -33.69
N GLU A 27 -0.39 6.24 -33.92
CA GLU A 27 0.73 5.39 -33.52
C GLU A 27 0.91 5.38 -31.99
N GLU A 28 0.82 6.54 -31.34
CA GLU A 28 0.86 6.66 -29.88
C GLU A 28 -0.30 5.91 -29.22
N LEU A 29 -1.51 6.01 -29.76
CA LEU A 29 -2.69 5.31 -29.25
C LEU A 29 -2.51 3.78 -29.35
N ASN A 30 -1.91 3.30 -30.44
CA ASN A 30 -1.60 1.88 -30.60
C ASN A 30 -0.52 1.41 -29.61
N ARG A 31 0.54 2.19 -29.39
CA ARG A 31 1.56 1.89 -28.38
C ARG A 31 0.96 1.86 -26.97
N LEU A 32 0.15 2.85 -26.63
CA LEU A 32 -0.50 2.94 -25.32
C LEU A 32 -1.44 1.75 -25.06
N LYS A 33 -2.19 1.31 -26.07
CA LYS A 33 -3.01 0.09 -25.98
C LYS A 33 -2.16 -1.15 -25.71
N GLN A 34 -1.01 -1.27 -26.37
CA GLN A 34 -0.10 -2.39 -26.17
C GLN A 34 0.48 -2.41 -24.74
N ASP A 35 0.91 -1.24 -24.25
CA ASP A 35 1.45 -1.10 -22.90
C ASP A 35 0.39 -1.38 -21.83
N HIS A 36 -0.83 -0.89 -22.03
CA HIS A 36 -1.96 -1.19 -21.13
C HIS A 36 -2.27 -2.69 -21.08
N SER A 37 -2.18 -3.39 -22.21
CA SER A 37 -2.38 -4.84 -22.24
C SER A 37 -1.31 -5.59 -21.45
N LYS A 38 -0.03 -5.18 -21.55
CA LYS A 38 1.07 -5.78 -20.78
C LYS A 38 0.91 -5.53 -19.28
N LEU A 39 0.58 -4.29 -18.89
CA LEU A 39 0.37 -3.93 -17.48
C LEU A 39 -0.80 -4.71 -16.84
N LEU A 40 -1.86 -4.99 -17.61
CA LEU A 40 -2.97 -5.84 -17.15
C LEU A 40 -2.51 -7.28 -16.92
N GLU A 41 -1.70 -7.83 -17.81
CA GLU A 41 -1.15 -9.18 -17.69
C GLU A 41 -0.22 -9.31 -16.49
N GLU A 42 0.69 -8.35 -16.30
CA GLU A 42 1.54 -8.27 -15.11
C GLU A 42 0.72 -8.16 -13.82
N ASN A 43 -0.32 -7.33 -13.81
CA ASN A 43 -1.22 -7.23 -12.66
C ASN A 43 -1.94 -8.55 -12.34
N MET A 44 -2.40 -9.26 -13.37
CA MET A 44 -3.04 -10.56 -13.19
C MET A 44 -2.05 -11.59 -12.65
N ALA A 45 -0.82 -11.61 -13.16
CA ALA A 45 0.24 -12.48 -12.67
C ALA A 45 0.61 -12.18 -11.21
N LEU A 46 0.78 -10.90 -10.86
CA LEU A 46 1.06 -10.47 -9.49
C LEU A 46 -0.09 -10.81 -8.54
N LYS A 47 -1.35 -10.58 -8.94
CA LYS A 47 -2.53 -10.98 -8.13
C LYS A 47 -2.57 -12.49 -7.91
N LYS A 48 -2.23 -13.28 -8.93
CA LYS A 48 -2.16 -14.75 -8.83
C LYS A 48 -1.00 -15.21 -7.93
N GLN A 49 0.13 -14.53 -7.96
CA GLN A 49 1.23 -14.80 -7.03
C GLN A 49 0.87 -14.41 -5.59
N ILE A 50 0.17 -13.30 -5.38
CA ILE A 50 -0.33 -12.92 -4.06
C ILE A 50 -1.33 -13.95 -3.56
N SER A 51 -2.27 -14.41 -4.38
CA SER A 51 -3.24 -15.44 -3.96
C SER A 51 -2.60 -16.81 -3.74
N ALA A 52 -1.61 -17.19 -4.55
CA ALA A 52 -0.85 -18.43 -4.35
C ALA A 52 0.08 -18.36 -3.12
N ASN A 53 0.72 -17.22 -2.85
CA ASN A 53 1.49 -16.99 -1.62
C ASN A 53 0.60 -16.76 -0.40
N SER A 54 -0.68 -16.44 -0.61
CA SER A 54 -1.74 -16.54 0.39
C SER A 54 -2.18 -17.99 0.60
N PHE A 55 -1.27 -18.97 0.41
CA PHE A 55 -1.38 -20.26 1.06
C PHE A 55 -1.83 -19.99 2.49
N SER A 56 -3.07 -20.38 2.74
CA SER A 56 -3.80 -20.20 3.98
C SER A 56 -2.91 -20.70 5.11
N PHE A 57 -2.18 -19.78 5.73
CA PHE A 57 -1.71 -19.93 7.09
C PHE A 57 -2.96 -19.83 7.94
N ASP A 58 -3.74 -20.91 7.92
CA ASP A 58 -5.01 -20.98 8.59
C ASP A 58 -4.73 -20.60 10.05
N ARG A 59 -5.27 -19.46 10.46
CA ARG A 59 -4.94 -18.82 11.75
C ARG A 59 -5.23 -19.80 12.88
N GLU A 60 -6.21 -20.67 12.67
CA GLU A 60 -6.57 -21.76 13.57
C GLU A 60 -5.52 -22.89 13.55
N MET A 61 -5.00 -23.29 12.39
CA MET A 61 -3.93 -24.28 12.29
C MET A 61 -2.63 -23.79 12.95
N ILE A 62 -2.20 -22.55 12.70
CA ILE A 62 -1.05 -21.96 13.40
C ILE A 62 -1.34 -21.88 14.89
N GLY A 63 -2.53 -21.42 15.28
CA GLY A 63 -2.93 -21.35 16.68
C GLY A 63 -2.85 -22.70 17.38
N SER A 64 -3.23 -23.77 16.67
CA SER A 64 -3.18 -25.16 17.14
C SER A 64 -1.75 -25.66 17.28
N ILE A 65 -0.91 -25.46 16.25
CA ILE A 65 0.51 -25.85 16.27
C ILE A 65 1.25 -25.11 17.38
N VAL A 66 1.01 -23.80 17.55
CA VAL A 66 1.63 -23.00 18.60
C VAL A 66 1.16 -23.46 19.99
N LYS A 67 -0.14 -23.73 20.17
CA LYS A 67 -0.67 -24.25 21.44
C LYS A 67 -0.07 -25.62 21.79
N GLU A 68 0.02 -26.52 20.82
CA GLU A 68 0.58 -27.86 21.02
C GLU A 68 2.09 -27.79 21.31
N THR A 69 2.83 -26.95 20.57
CA THR A 69 4.26 -26.72 20.81
C THR A 69 4.52 -26.08 22.18
N LEU A 70 3.64 -25.19 22.65
CA LEU A 70 3.76 -24.56 23.97
C LEU A 70 3.41 -25.50 25.13
N LYS A 71 2.58 -26.54 24.92
CA LYS A 71 2.26 -27.55 25.93
C LYS A 71 3.47 -28.41 26.29
N HIS A 72 4.32 -28.75 25.32
CA HIS A 72 5.44 -29.68 25.49
C HIS A 72 6.80 -28.99 25.73
N ALA A 73 6.84 -27.65 25.77
CA ALA A 73 8.10 -26.93 25.93
C ALA A 73 8.52 -26.80 27.42
N PRO A 74 9.72 -27.28 27.81
CA PRO A 74 10.25 -27.07 29.14
C PRO A 74 10.59 -25.58 29.29
N SER A 75 9.96 -24.91 30.26
CA SER A 75 9.92 -23.44 30.44
C SER A 75 9.12 -22.69 29.37
N SER A 76 7.79 -22.88 29.41
CA SER A 76 6.79 -22.07 28.70
C SER A 76 7.03 -20.55 28.83
N ASN A 77 7.63 -20.10 29.95
CA ASN A 77 7.97 -18.70 30.21
C ASN A 77 9.02 -18.11 29.25
N SER A 78 10.02 -18.88 28.82
CA SER A 78 11.09 -18.36 27.94
C SER A 78 10.58 -18.15 26.50
N LEU A 79 9.83 -19.13 25.97
CA LEU A 79 9.22 -19.04 24.64
C LEU A 79 8.12 -17.98 24.59
N MET A 80 7.27 -17.91 25.62
CA MET A 80 6.22 -16.87 25.70
C MET A 80 6.83 -15.46 25.78
N LYS A 81 7.95 -15.28 26.49
CA LYS A 81 8.69 -14.00 26.48
C LYS A 81 9.24 -13.67 25.10
N LYS A 82 9.85 -14.63 24.39
CA LYS A 82 10.36 -14.44 23.02
C LYS A 82 9.24 -14.11 22.04
N PHE A 83 8.11 -14.81 22.14
CA PHE A 83 6.94 -14.59 21.30
C PHE A 83 6.29 -13.23 21.56
N ASN A 84 6.11 -12.83 22.82
CA ASN A 84 5.62 -11.51 23.18
C ASN A 84 6.57 -10.39 22.73
N LYS A 85 7.89 -10.61 22.78
CA LYS A 85 8.89 -9.68 22.25
C LYS A 85 8.78 -9.54 20.72
N LYS A 86 8.61 -10.64 19.99
CA LYS A 86 8.38 -10.61 18.54
C LYS A 86 7.06 -9.92 18.18
N ARG A 87 5.96 -10.26 18.87
CA ARG A 87 4.65 -9.61 18.68
C ARG A 87 4.73 -8.10 18.91
N LYS A 88 5.43 -7.68 19.97
CA LYS A 88 5.74 -6.26 20.22
C LYS A 88 6.47 -5.62 19.05
N SER A 89 7.52 -6.27 18.56
CA SER A 89 8.29 -5.78 17.41
C SER A 89 7.43 -5.62 16.16
N ILE A 90 6.60 -6.60 15.84
CA ILE A 90 5.70 -6.57 14.68
C ILE A 90 4.73 -5.40 14.78
N LEU A 91 4.06 -5.27 15.93
CA LEU A 91 3.09 -4.19 16.15
C LEU A 91 3.74 -2.81 16.05
N THR A 92 4.90 -2.62 16.67
CA THR A 92 5.66 -1.36 16.63
C THR A 92 6.10 -1.02 15.20
N VAL A 93 6.68 -1.98 14.47
CA VAL A 93 7.11 -1.76 13.07
C VAL A 93 5.91 -1.41 12.19
N ARG A 94 4.78 -2.11 12.35
CA ARG A 94 3.60 -1.85 11.52
C ARG A 94 3.04 -0.45 11.74
N ILE A 95 2.86 -0.03 13.00
CA ILE A 95 2.38 1.31 13.35
C ILE A 95 3.34 2.38 12.81
N SER A 96 4.65 2.18 12.98
CA SER A 96 5.65 3.13 12.46
C SER A 96 5.65 3.21 10.93
N ASN A 97 5.47 2.10 10.22
CA ASN A 97 5.36 2.12 8.75
C ASN A 97 4.11 2.86 8.29
N LEU A 98 2.97 2.69 8.97
CA LEU A 98 1.76 3.44 8.67
C LEU A 98 1.98 4.95 8.88
N ALA A 99 2.60 5.32 9.99
CA ALA A 99 2.92 6.72 10.32
C ALA A 99 4.03 7.35 9.45
N MET A 100 4.86 6.56 8.75
CA MET A 100 5.88 7.07 7.82
C MET A 100 5.34 7.33 6.42
N HIS A 101 4.43 6.47 5.96
CA HIS A 101 4.07 6.41 4.54
C HIS A 101 2.66 6.90 4.26
N GLN A 102 1.84 7.11 5.30
CA GLN A 102 0.45 7.47 5.16
C GLN A 102 0.12 8.58 6.16
N ASN A 103 -0.52 9.66 5.69
CA ASN A 103 -0.99 10.74 6.54
C ASN A 103 -2.30 10.31 7.21
N LEU A 104 -2.20 9.42 8.20
CA LEU A 104 -3.35 8.83 8.89
C LEU A 104 -3.54 9.41 10.28
N THR A 105 -4.80 9.54 10.65
CA THR A 105 -5.23 9.79 12.02
C THR A 105 -5.06 8.52 12.87
N LEU A 106 -5.03 8.71 14.19
CA LEU A 106 -4.95 7.58 15.12
C LEU A 106 -6.12 6.58 14.99
N PRO A 107 -7.39 7.01 14.78
CA PRO A 107 -8.50 6.11 14.51
C PRO A 107 -8.32 5.27 13.24
N GLU A 108 -7.75 5.83 12.17
CA GLU A 108 -7.51 5.10 10.91
C GLU A 108 -6.41 4.04 11.09
N ILE A 109 -5.33 4.38 11.78
CA ILE A 109 -4.29 3.40 12.13
C ILE A 109 -4.88 2.28 13.01
N LYS A 110 -5.77 2.63 13.96
CA LYS A 110 -6.48 1.64 14.79
C LYS A 110 -7.32 0.71 13.92
N GLU A 111 -8.06 1.25 12.96
CA GLU A 111 -8.91 0.47 12.04
C GLU A 111 -8.10 -0.57 11.28
N ILE A 112 -6.96 -0.16 10.71
CA ILE A 112 -6.06 -1.05 9.98
C ILE A 112 -5.48 -2.12 10.91
N VAL A 113 -4.86 -1.71 12.01
CA VAL A 113 -4.06 -2.61 12.87
C VAL A 113 -4.93 -3.55 13.72
N VAL A 114 -6.08 -3.08 14.19
CA VAL A 114 -6.94 -3.81 15.13
C VAL A 114 -8.07 -4.53 14.39
N ASP A 115 -8.79 -3.85 13.50
CA ASP A 115 -10.01 -4.42 12.94
C ASP A 115 -9.76 -5.18 11.64
N GLN A 116 -8.92 -4.64 10.75
CA GLN A 116 -8.59 -5.30 9.48
C GLN A 116 -7.52 -6.40 9.67
N GLU A 117 -6.42 -6.08 10.34
CA GLU A 117 -5.28 -7.00 10.47
C GLU A 117 -5.33 -7.86 11.73
N ALA A 118 -6.19 -7.55 12.70
CA ALA A 118 -6.35 -8.27 13.97
C ALA A 118 -5.02 -8.57 14.70
N LEU A 119 -4.05 -7.65 14.62
CA LEU A 119 -2.70 -7.83 15.19
C LEU A 119 -2.68 -7.76 16.72
N CYS A 120 -3.59 -6.99 17.30
CA CYS A 120 -3.72 -6.85 18.74
C CYS A 120 -5.14 -6.39 19.13
N SER A 121 -5.48 -6.45 20.42
CA SER A 121 -6.73 -5.87 20.91
C SER A 121 -6.66 -4.34 20.93
N LYS A 122 -7.82 -3.67 20.86
CA LYS A 122 -7.94 -2.21 20.98
C LYS A 122 -7.19 -1.64 22.19
N ALA A 123 -7.31 -2.27 23.36
CA ALA A 123 -6.60 -1.84 24.56
C ALA A 123 -5.06 -2.00 24.44
N THR A 124 -4.61 -3.07 23.78
CA THR A 124 -3.18 -3.28 23.52
C THR A 124 -2.66 -2.23 22.55
N PHE A 125 -3.42 -1.92 21.50
CA PHE A 125 -3.07 -0.90 20.52
C PHE A 125 -2.77 0.45 21.18
N TYR A 126 -3.71 1.02 21.95
CA TYR A 126 -3.52 2.32 22.59
C TYR A 126 -2.34 2.32 23.57
N ARG A 127 -2.17 1.27 24.38
CA ARG A 127 -1.00 1.14 25.28
C ARG A 127 0.32 1.15 24.52
N TYR A 128 0.36 0.63 23.30
CA TYR A 128 1.57 0.62 22.49
C TYR A 128 1.82 1.96 21.82
N VAL A 129 0.78 2.62 21.33
CA VAL A 129 0.87 3.97 20.79
C VAL A 129 1.39 4.94 21.86
N ASP A 130 0.82 4.91 23.07
CA ASP A 130 1.29 5.75 24.19
C ASP A 130 2.76 5.47 24.54
N ARG A 131 3.14 4.18 24.53
CA ARG A 131 4.54 3.77 24.74
C ARG A 131 5.46 4.25 23.63
N MET A 132 5.00 4.29 22.38
CA MET A 132 5.78 4.75 21.24
C MET A 132 5.92 6.27 21.27
N LYS A 133 4.84 6.98 21.59
CA LYS A 133 4.83 8.44 21.79
C LYS A 133 5.79 8.85 22.92
N SER A 134 5.67 8.24 24.10
CA SER A 134 6.56 8.53 25.24
C SER A 134 8.04 8.19 25.00
N ARG A 135 8.35 7.41 23.96
CA ARG A 135 9.73 7.09 23.55
C ARG A 135 10.23 7.95 22.39
N GLY A 136 9.45 8.93 21.92
CA GLY A 136 9.79 9.74 20.75
C GLY A 136 9.88 8.90 19.48
N MET A 137 9.03 7.88 19.33
CA MET A 137 8.93 7.10 18.08
C MET A 137 7.77 7.55 17.20
N LEU A 138 6.80 8.27 17.78
CA LEU A 138 5.62 8.79 17.12
C LEU A 138 5.36 10.19 17.65
N ASP A 139 4.97 11.08 16.74
CA ASP A 139 4.45 12.40 17.05
C ASP A 139 3.07 12.60 16.41
N PHE A 140 2.39 13.64 16.88
CA PHE A 140 1.06 14.01 16.44
C PHE A 140 1.12 15.43 15.91
N VAL A 141 0.87 15.58 14.62
CA VAL A 141 0.93 16.88 13.93
C VAL A 141 -0.47 17.23 13.45
N LYS A 142 -0.88 18.47 13.68
CA LYS A 142 -2.19 18.94 13.26
C LYS A 142 -2.14 19.34 11.78
N ILE A 143 -2.89 18.64 10.94
CA ILE A 143 -3.05 18.93 9.51
C ILE A 143 -4.55 19.03 9.23
N ASN A 144 -5.01 20.18 8.72
CA ASN A 144 -6.43 20.42 8.41
C ASN A 144 -7.36 20.09 9.59
N GLU A 145 -7.01 20.57 10.79
CA GLU A 145 -7.71 20.32 12.06
C GLU A 145 -7.69 18.88 12.58
N MET A 146 -7.10 17.94 11.84
CA MET A 146 -6.96 16.54 12.24
C MET A 146 -5.58 16.27 12.84
N ASP A 147 -5.52 15.46 13.90
CA ASP A 147 -4.28 14.99 14.48
C ASP A 147 -3.76 13.78 13.68
N ILE A 148 -2.76 14.03 12.84
CA ILE A 148 -2.09 13.02 12.03
C ILE A 148 -0.94 12.42 12.82
N VAL A 149 -0.86 11.09 12.80
CA VAL A 149 0.23 10.34 13.43
C VAL A 149 1.41 10.29 12.46
N VAL A 150 2.54 10.84 12.87
CA VAL A 150 3.79 10.82 12.10
C VAL A 150 4.85 10.05 12.88
N LYS A 151 5.81 9.48 12.17
CA LYS A 151 7.01 8.95 12.83
C LYS A 151 7.91 10.12 13.25
N ALA A 152 8.29 10.13 14.52
CA ALA A 152 9.26 11.07 15.08
C ALA A 152 10.69 10.80 14.60
#